data_AF-A0A6J4QKS6-F1
#
_entry.id   AF-A0A6J4QKS6-F1
#
_cell.length_a   1.000
_cell.length_b   1.000
_cell.length_c   1.000
_cell.angle_alpha   90.00
_cell.angle_beta   90.00
_cell.angle_gamma   90.00
#
_symmetry.space_group_name_H-M   'P 1'
#
loop_
_entity.id
_entity.type
_entity.pdbx_description
1 polymer ?
#
loop_
_entity_poly.entity_id
_entity_poly.type
_entity_poly.pdbx_seq_one_letter_code
_entity_poly.pdbx_strand_id
1 'polypeptide(L)'
;MRFVGCSLAWRPGEAGERPSCLVVLDERGSIVANSFATGAEEISATVEGYGAGRRGLVMGVDAPLSVPNERGTRRIERVLSRLSLPAYSASRKMFGGEPFAEELLAALEGVGVEYTDYPFRRARGQRTVAEVDSSATLKVLFFEREARGNGESRGEDDGNLLEALRALPEPKLRKGNKEGRAEALRGAVDVLWNTPGLRLRTGNLSAELSAQENVDLSKIDISSGLTHAELDRVASLVEGTLAAYTVHRHWKGRDGSMVVGTGHEGFVLLPAAGALRELIAEECRAAGVPYV
;
A
#
# COMPACT_ATOMS: atom_id res chain seq x y z
N MET A 1 -7.29 5.23 -17.28
CA MET A 1 -6.43 5.37 -16.09
C MET A 1 -5.66 4.08 -15.88
N ARG A 2 -4.44 4.19 -15.36
CA ARG A 2 -3.72 3.10 -14.69
C ARG A 2 -3.55 3.43 -13.22
N PHE A 3 -3.54 2.40 -12.39
CA PHE A 3 -3.26 2.52 -10.97
C PHE A 3 -2.04 1.68 -10.67
N VAL A 4 -0.96 2.32 -10.26
CA VAL A 4 0.32 1.64 -10.01
C VAL A 4 0.51 1.56 -8.50
N GLY A 5 0.81 0.39 -7.98
CA GLY A 5 1.26 0.22 -6.61
C GLY A 5 2.73 -0.11 -6.60
N CYS A 6 3.48 0.48 -5.68
CA CYS A 6 4.90 0.26 -5.51
C CYS A 6 5.20 -0.25 -4.10
N SER A 7 5.58 -1.52 -3.97
CA SER A 7 6.27 -2.00 -2.77
C SER A 7 7.73 -1.59 -2.89
N LEU A 8 8.04 -0.42 -2.32
CA LEU A 8 9.35 0.20 -2.43
C LEU A 8 10.33 -0.48 -1.48
N ALA A 9 11.51 -0.85 -1.99
CA ALA A 9 12.61 -1.32 -1.15
C ALA A 9 13.31 -0.11 -0.49
N TRP A 10 12.65 0.54 0.48
CA TRP A 10 13.07 1.85 1.01
C TRP A 10 13.89 1.80 2.30
N ARG A 11 13.97 0.63 2.96
CA ARG A 11 14.62 0.52 4.27
C ARG A 11 16.15 0.66 4.14
N PRO A 12 16.84 1.09 5.22
CA PRO A 12 18.30 1.03 5.26
C PRO A 12 18.81 -0.39 4.97
N GLY A 13 19.78 -0.50 4.04
CA GLY A 13 20.29 -1.79 3.54
C GLY A 13 19.42 -2.47 2.48
N GLU A 14 18.34 -1.82 2.03
CA GLU A 14 17.52 -2.26 0.89
C GLU A 14 17.46 -1.19 -0.20
N ALA A 15 17.40 0.09 0.20
CA ALA A 15 17.35 1.26 -0.67
C ALA A 15 18.44 1.24 -1.75
N GLY A 16 18.01 1.30 -3.02
CA GLY A 16 18.90 1.28 -4.19
C GLY A 16 19.57 -0.06 -4.51
N GLU A 17 19.50 -1.05 -3.60
CA GLU A 17 20.17 -2.35 -3.75
C GLU A 17 19.19 -3.49 -4.06
N ARG A 18 17.98 -3.43 -3.50
CA ARG A 18 16.95 -4.46 -3.69
C ARG A 18 15.89 -3.98 -4.68
N PRO A 19 15.30 -4.91 -5.46
CA PRO A 19 14.22 -4.58 -6.37
C PRO A 19 12.96 -4.17 -5.61
N SER A 20 12.35 -3.09 -6.05
CA SER A 20 11.00 -2.68 -5.71
C SER A 20 9.99 -3.36 -6.65
N CYS A 21 8.80 -3.69 -6.15
CA CYS A 21 7.77 -4.32 -6.97
C CYS A 21 6.72 -3.29 -7.40
N LEU A 22 6.43 -3.25 -8.70
CA LEU A 22 5.37 -2.45 -9.29
C LEU A 22 4.22 -3.37 -9.69
N VAL A 23 2.99 -3.02 -9.32
CA VAL A 23 1.76 -3.73 -9.74
C VAL A 23 0.80 -2.74 -10.38
N VAL A 24 0.22 -3.09 -11.52
CA VAL A 24 -0.62 -2.18 -12.29
C VAL A 24 -2.04 -2.70 -12.39
N LEU A 25 -3.01 -1.90 -11.95
CA LEU A 25 -4.43 -2.13 -12.17
C LEU A 25 -4.98 -1.26 -13.32
N ASP A 26 -6.00 -1.78 -13.99
CA ASP A 26 -6.86 -1.01 -14.88
C ASP A 26 -8.07 -0.38 -14.15
N GLU A 27 -8.90 0.37 -14.88
CA GLU A 27 -10.11 0.99 -14.33
C GLU A 27 -11.17 -0.01 -13.83
N ARG A 28 -11.09 -1.28 -14.24
CA ARG A 28 -11.96 -2.36 -13.77
C ARG A 28 -11.41 -3.04 -12.51
N GLY A 29 -10.23 -2.61 -12.04
CA GLY A 29 -9.51 -3.18 -10.91
C GLY A 29 -8.78 -4.48 -11.27
N SER A 30 -8.60 -4.77 -12.56
CA SER A 30 -7.85 -5.93 -13.00
C SER A 30 -6.36 -5.67 -12.98
N ILE A 31 -5.57 -6.59 -12.40
CA ILE A 31 -4.11 -6.60 -12.59
C ILE A 31 -3.82 -6.81 -14.08
N VAL A 32 -3.01 -5.92 -14.66
CA VAL A 32 -2.64 -5.95 -16.08
C VAL A 32 -1.15 -6.06 -16.32
N ALA A 33 -0.32 -5.78 -15.30
CA ALA A 33 1.12 -5.93 -15.33
C ALA A 33 1.65 -5.94 -13.90
N ASN A 34 2.82 -6.54 -13.71
CA ASN A 34 3.70 -6.25 -12.59
C ASN A 34 5.15 -6.35 -13.06
N SER A 35 6.06 -5.70 -12.35
CA SER A 35 7.48 -5.73 -12.65
C SER A 35 8.31 -5.51 -11.40
N PHE A 36 9.60 -5.77 -11.51
CA PHE A 36 10.58 -5.51 -10.48
C PHE A 36 11.63 -4.55 -11.03
N ALA A 37 11.87 -3.45 -10.32
CA ALA A 37 12.79 -2.38 -10.75
C ALA A 37 13.65 -1.93 -9.56
N THR A 38 14.91 -1.62 -9.81
CA THR A 38 15.90 -1.21 -8.82
C THR A 38 16.30 0.24 -9.04
N GLY A 39 16.23 1.06 -7.98
CA GLY A 39 16.60 2.48 -8.06
C GLY A 39 15.47 3.37 -8.60
N ALA A 40 15.57 4.67 -8.31
CA ALA A 40 14.52 5.65 -8.61
C ALA A 40 14.28 5.83 -10.12
N GLU A 41 15.36 5.87 -10.91
CA GLU A 41 15.29 6.07 -12.37
C GLU A 41 14.60 4.91 -13.09
N GLU A 42 14.95 3.66 -12.77
CA GLU A 42 14.32 2.49 -13.37
C GLU A 42 12.83 2.42 -13.01
N ILE A 43 12.49 2.75 -11.75
CA ILE A 43 11.10 2.81 -11.29
C ILE A 43 10.34 3.89 -12.08
N SER A 44 10.88 5.11 -12.20
CA SER A 44 10.20 6.22 -12.88
C SER A 44 9.99 5.95 -14.38
N ALA A 45 10.98 5.40 -15.07
CA ALA A 45 10.90 5.01 -16.47
C ALA A 45 9.84 3.91 -16.68
N THR A 46 9.79 2.93 -15.77
CA THR A 46 8.78 1.87 -15.81
C THR A 46 7.36 2.44 -15.60
N VAL A 47 7.19 3.36 -14.65
CA VAL A 47 5.93 4.06 -14.38
C VAL A 47 5.48 4.88 -15.59
N GLU A 48 6.40 5.59 -16.25
CA GLU A 48 6.13 6.32 -17.49
C GLU A 48 5.61 5.38 -18.59
N GLY A 49 6.28 4.23 -18.79
CA GLY A 49 5.87 3.21 -19.74
C GLY A 49 4.44 2.72 -19.51
N TYR A 50 4.03 2.51 -18.24
CA TYR A 50 2.66 2.14 -17.91
C TYR A 50 1.63 3.25 -18.20
N GLY A 51 2.04 4.52 -18.09
CA GLY A 51 1.23 5.69 -18.40
C GLY A 51 1.11 6.00 -19.90
N ALA A 52 2.04 5.52 -20.73
CA ALA A 52 2.13 5.87 -22.15
C ALA A 52 0.84 5.56 -22.93
N GLY A 53 0.32 6.57 -23.64
CA GLY A 53 -0.91 6.47 -24.42
C GLY A 53 -2.19 6.26 -23.59
N ARG A 54 -2.13 6.47 -22.26
CA ARG A 54 -3.28 6.31 -21.36
C ARG A 54 -3.80 7.66 -20.87
N ARG A 55 -5.07 7.67 -20.47
CA ARG A 55 -5.77 8.87 -19.98
C ARG A 55 -5.42 9.23 -18.53
N GLY A 56 -4.17 9.04 -18.08
CA GLY A 56 -3.69 9.33 -16.71
C GLY A 56 -3.25 8.09 -15.92
N LEU A 57 -2.53 8.35 -14.82
CA LEU A 57 -1.89 7.39 -13.92
C LEU A 57 -1.98 7.87 -12.47
N VAL A 58 -2.30 6.97 -11.55
CA VAL A 58 -2.25 7.24 -10.11
C VAL A 58 -1.38 6.18 -9.46
N MET A 59 -0.39 6.59 -8.68
CA MET A 59 0.57 5.71 -8.04
C MET A 59 0.38 5.73 -6.52
N GLY A 60 0.33 4.56 -5.89
CA GLY A 60 0.45 4.39 -4.45
C GLY A 60 1.82 3.81 -4.13
N VAL A 61 2.55 4.39 -3.19
CA VAL A 61 3.87 3.91 -2.77
C VAL A 61 3.81 3.45 -1.33
N ASP A 62 4.19 2.20 -1.10
CA ASP A 62 4.30 1.58 0.22
C ASP A 62 5.60 2.02 0.91
N ALA A 63 5.70 3.31 1.19
CA ALA A 63 6.83 3.92 1.87
C ALA A 63 6.49 5.30 2.44
N PRO A 64 7.18 5.73 3.51
CA PRO A 64 7.21 7.12 3.93
C PRO A 64 7.73 8.03 2.80
N LEU A 65 6.84 8.79 2.15
CA LEU A 65 7.20 9.71 1.06
C LEU A 65 7.61 11.09 1.59
N SER A 66 7.13 11.46 2.77
CA SER A 66 7.55 12.66 3.49
C SER A 66 7.93 12.30 4.91
N VAL A 67 9.21 12.57 5.25
CA VAL A 67 9.79 12.30 6.57
C VAL A 67 10.32 13.62 7.16
N PRO A 68 9.44 14.47 7.70
CA PRO A 68 9.85 15.80 8.21
C PRO A 68 10.55 15.72 9.57
N ASN A 69 10.39 14.63 10.31
CA ASN A 69 10.95 14.46 11.64
C ASN A 69 12.40 13.96 11.60
N GLU A 70 13.25 14.66 12.35
CA GLU A 70 14.66 14.27 12.50
C GLU A 70 14.80 12.92 13.26
N ARG A 71 13.97 12.72 14.29
CA ARG A 71 13.95 11.52 15.14
C ARG A 71 12.52 11.15 15.54
N GLY A 72 12.36 9.93 16.05
CA GLY A 72 11.11 9.45 16.61
C GLY A 72 10.08 9.11 15.53
N THR A 73 8.81 9.27 15.87
CA THR A 73 7.65 8.78 15.11
C THR A 73 6.84 9.97 14.59
N ARG A 74 6.43 9.93 13.31
CA ARG A 74 5.57 10.95 12.67
C ARG A 74 4.22 11.03 13.40
N ARG A 75 3.55 12.19 13.35
CA ARG A 75 2.25 12.34 14.03
C ARG A 75 1.22 11.35 13.50
N ILE A 76 1.20 11.14 12.19
CA ILE A 76 0.32 10.18 11.52
C ILE A 76 0.53 8.74 12.01
N GLU A 77 1.78 8.33 12.23
CA GLU A 77 2.11 6.99 12.71
C GLU A 77 1.57 6.77 14.13
N ARG A 78 1.54 7.82 14.97
CA ARG A 78 0.97 7.75 16.33
C ARG A 78 -0.54 7.58 16.30
N VAL A 79 -1.23 8.26 15.39
CA VAL A 79 -2.68 8.09 15.16
C VAL A 79 -2.96 6.65 14.76
N LEU A 80 -2.27 6.13 13.74
CA LEU A 80 -2.42 4.73 13.31
C LEU A 80 -2.13 3.74 14.44
N SER A 81 -1.06 3.97 15.20
CA SER A 81 -0.65 3.10 16.31
C SER A 81 -1.71 3.02 17.42
N ARG A 82 -2.36 4.14 17.77
CA ARG A 82 -3.46 4.16 18.76
C ARG A 82 -4.65 3.32 18.32
N LEU A 83 -4.92 3.36 17.01
CA LEU A 83 -5.97 2.56 16.35
C LEU A 83 -5.54 1.12 16.08
N SER A 84 -4.34 0.73 16.53
CA SER A 84 -3.77 -0.60 16.28
C SER A 84 -3.64 -0.92 14.79
N LEU A 85 -3.54 0.11 13.95
CA LEU A 85 -3.16 -0.01 12.55
C LEU A 85 -1.64 -0.02 12.46
N PRO A 86 -1.06 -0.88 11.59
CA PRO A 86 0.35 -0.82 11.24
C PRO A 86 0.76 0.61 10.84
N ALA A 87 1.99 0.96 11.21
CA ALA A 87 2.62 2.20 10.81
C ALA A 87 4.12 1.97 10.67
N TYR A 88 4.71 2.43 9.57
CA TYR A 88 6.15 2.46 9.43
C TYR A 88 6.74 3.60 10.24
N SER A 89 7.50 3.30 11.28
CA SER A 89 8.29 4.33 11.97
C SER A 89 9.42 4.80 11.06
N ALA A 90 9.43 6.08 10.69
CA ALA A 90 10.48 6.68 9.88
C ALA A 90 10.97 8.00 10.47
N SER A 91 12.27 8.26 10.34
CA SER A 91 12.90 9.53 10.73
C SER A 91 14.17 9.76 9.91
N ARG A 92 14.57 11.01 9.68
CA ARG A 92 15.78 11.33 8.92
C ARG A 92 17.02 10.60 9.45
N LYS A 93 17.15 10.53 10.78
CA LYS A 93 18.26 9.82 11.42
C LYS A 93 18.30 8.32 11.09
N MET A 94 17.15 7.67 10.88
CA MET A 94 17.10 6.25 10.49
C MET A 94 17.77 6.02 9.13
N PHE A 95 17.63 6.98 8.21
CA PHE A 95 18.19 6.88 6.87
C PHE A 95 19.66 7.30 6.80
N GLY A 96 20.14 8.11 7.77
CA GLY A 96 21.52 8.60 7.77
C GLY A 96 21.80 9.59 6.62
N GLY A 97 20.75 10.16 6.02
CA GLY A 97 20.82 10.99 4.83
C GLY A 97 19.42 11.25 4.25
N GLU A 98 19.37 11.62 2.97
CA GLU A 98 18.13 11.79 2.23
C GLU A 98 17.42 10.43 2.05
N PRO A 99 16.13 10.30 2.43
CA PRO A 99 15.38 9.07 2.23
C PRO A 99 15.28 8.71 0.75
N PHE A 100 15.44 7.44 0.40
CA PHE A 100 15.29 6.95 -0.98
C PHE A 100 13.92 7.26 -1.61
N ALA A 101 12.88 7.40 -0.78
CA ALA A 101 11.57 7.82 -1.24
C ALA A 101 11.56 9.25 -1.82
N GLU A 102 12.42 10.15 -1.32
CA GLU A 102 12.55 11.53 -1.84
C GLU A 102 13.29 11.54 -3.19
N GLU A 103 14.31 10.70 -3.35
CA GLU A 103 14.96 10.46 -4.65
C GLU A 103 13.95 9.92 -5.68
N LEU A 104 13.11 8.95 -5.27
CA LEU A 104 12.02 8.44 -6.11
C LEU A 104 11.04 9.55 -6.51
N LEU A 105 10.66 10.42 -5.58
CA LEU A 105 9.75 11.53 -5.89
C LEU A 105 10.35 12.47 -6.94
N ALA A 106 11.63 12.82 -6.83
CA ALA A 106 12.33 13.63 -7.82
C ALA A 106 12.34 12.97 -9.21
N ALA A 107 12.63 11.67 -9.29
CA ALA A 107 12.59 10.93 -10.55
C ALA A 107 11.17 10.86 -11.16
N LEU A 108 10.15 10.66 -10.32
CA LEU A 108 8.75 10.66 -10.74
C LEU A 108 8.29 12.04 -11.26
N GLU A 109 8.72 13.11 -10.61
CA GLU A 109 8.46 14.48 -11.07
C GLU A 109 9.08 14.72 -12.46
N GLY A 110 10.30 14.20 -12.71
CA GLY A 110 10.98 14.24 -14.00
C GLY A 110 10.17 13.63 -15.17
N VAL A 111 9.32 12.64 -14.89
CA VAL A 111 8.40 12.02 -15.88
C VAL A 111 6.95 12.55 -15.76
N GLY A 112 6.75 13.65 -15.05
CA GLY A 112 5.46 14.35 -14.91
C GLY A 112 4.45 13.64 -14.02
N VAL A 113 4.91 12.89 -13.00
CA VAL A 113 4.05 12.33 -11.94
C VAL A 113 4.20 13.16 -10.68
N GLU A 114 3.14 13.91 -10.33
CA GLU A 114 3.18 14.87 -9.23
C GLU A 114 2.81 14.24 -7.90
N TYR A 115 3.55 14.56 -6.85
CA TYR A 115 3.18 14.20 -5.49
C TYR A 115 1.85 14.85 -5.06
N THR A 116 0.98 14.10 -4.38
CA THR A 116 -0.25 14.64 -3.77
C THR A 116 -0.48 14.04 -2.37
N ASP A 117 -0.78 14.91 -1.43
CA ASP A 117 -1.32 14.60 -0.09
C ASP A 117 -2.83 14.88 0.00
N TYR A 118 -3.45 15.31 -1.11
CA TYR A 118 -4.86 15.66 -1.19
C TYR A 118 -5.66 14.64 -2.01
N PRO A 119 -6.99 14.51 -1.78
CA PRO A 119 -7.83 13.64 -2.59
C PRO A 119 -7.69 13.87 -4.09
N PHE A 120 -7.72 12.78 -4.84
CA PHE A 120 -7.53 12.84 -6.29
C PHE A 120 -8.60 13.69 -6.96
N ARG A 121 -8.18 14.47 -7.96
CA ARG A 121 -9.06 15.32 -8.77
C ARG A 121 -10.04 14.51 -9.63
N ARG A 122 -9.78 13.20 -9.81
CA ARG A 122 -10.51 12.28 -10.70
C ARG A 122 -10.57 12.77 -12.15
N ALA A 123 -9.67 13.68 -12.50
CA ALA A 123 -9.54 14.19 -13.85
C ALA A 123 -8.84 13.12 -14.71
N ARG A 124 -9.36 12.93 -15.93
CA ARG A 124 -8.59 12.22 -16.95
C ARG A 124 -7.33 13.03 -17.25
N GLY A 125 -6.21 12.35 -17.39
CA GLY A 125 -4.89 12.96 -17.55
C GLY A 125 -4.15 13.25 -16.25
N GLN A 126 -4.78 13.06 -15.08
CA GLN A 126 -4.07 13.15 -13.81
C GLN A 126 -2.92 12.15 -13.77
N ARG A 127 -1.74 12.62 -13.35
CA ARG A 127 -0.53 11.82 -13.11
C ARG A 127 -0.03 12.16 -11.71
N THR A 128 -0.29 11.28 -10.74
CA THR A 128 0.00 11.61 -9.35
C THR A 128 0.51 10.42 -8.55
N VAL A 129 1.25 10.69 -7.48
CA VAL A 129 1.76 9.70 -6.54
C VAL A 129 1.36 10.05 -5.09
N ALA A 130 0.99 9.02 -4.31
CA ALA A 130 0.61 9.15 -2.91
C ALA A 130 1.24 8.08 -2.03
N GLU A 131 1.48 8.41 -0.75
CA GLU A 131 1.93 7.47 0.29
C GLU A 131 0.78 6.54 0.65
N VAL A 132 1.06 5.24 0.70
CA VAL A 132 0.16 4.19 1.16
C VAL A 132 0.89 3.37 2.21
N ASP A 133 0.18 2.87 3.21
CA ASP A 133 0.68 1.80 4.08
C ASP A 133 -0.05 0.51 3.69
N SER A 134 0.66 -0.39 3.03
CA SER A 134 0.10 -1.65 2.54
C SER A 134 -0.30 -2.57 3.69
N SER A 135 0.45 -2.55 4.80
CA SER A 135 0.16 -3.35 5.99
C SER A 135 -1.11 -2.86 6.69
N ALA A 136 -1.27 -1.54 6.81
CA ALA A 136 -2.50 -0.93 7.31
C ALA A 136 -3.68 -1.22 6.38
N THR A 137 -3.47 -1.09 5.06
CA THR A 137 -4.47 -1.45 4.04
C THR A 137 -4.94 -2.89 4.22
N LEU A 138 -4.02 -3.84 4.35
CA LEU A 138 -4.36 -5.25 4.53
C LEU A 138 -5.16 -5.49 5.82
N LYS A 139 -4.76 -4.86 6.92
CA LYS A 139 -5.50 -4.97 8.19
C LYS A 139 -6.92 -4.42 8.10
N VAL A 140 -7.11 -3.28 7.41
CA VAL A 140 -8.44 -2.74 7.15
C VAL A 140 -9.29 -3.69 6.31
N LEU A 141 -8.71 -4.32 5.28
CA LEU A 141 -9.46 -5.27 4.46
C LEU A 141 -9.86 -6.54 5.22
N PHE A 142 -9.00 -7.03 6.14
CA PHE A 142 -9.39 -8.07 7.08
C PHE A 142 -10.58 -7.64 7.94
N PHE A 143 -10.51 -6.43 8.51
CA PHE A 143 -11.58 -5.87 9.33
C PHE A 143 -12.91 -5.77 8.57
N GLU A 144 -12.90 -5.22 7.36
CA GLU A 144 -14.09 -5.09 6.51
C GLU A 144 -14.67 -6.44 6.12
N ARG A 145 -13.82 -7.46 5.93
CA ARG A 145 -14.26 -8.81 5.58
C ARG A 145 -14.97 -9.50 6.76
N GLU A 146 -14.41 -9.41 7.97
CA GLU A 146 -15.07 -9.97 9.16
C GLU A 146 -16.42 -9.30 9.43
N ALA A 147 -16.49 -7.98 9.27
CA ALA A 147 -17.73 -7.24 9.43
C ALA A 147 -18.83 -7.70 8.45
N ARG A 148 -18.47 -8.09 7.22
CA ARG A 148 -19.41 -8.65 6.24
C ARG A 148 -19.80 -10.10 6.50
N GLY A 149 -18.85 -10.92 6.96
CA GLY A 149 -19.07 -12.35 7.22
C GLY A 149 -20.02 -12.62 8.38
N ASN A 150 -20.09 -11.71 9.36
CA ASN A 150 -20.87 -11.91 10.57
C ASN A 150 -22.36 -11.54 10.43
N GLY A 151 -22.81 -11.02 9.27
CA GLY A 151 -24.24 -10.74 9.00
C GLY A 151 -24.90 -9.66 9.87
N GLU A 152 -24.23 -9.22 10.93
CA GLU A 152 -24.64 -8.16 11.84
C GLU A 152 -23.88 -6.89 11.47
N SER A 153 -24.61 -5.78 11.31
CA SER A 153 -24.01 -4.46 11.45
C SER A 153 -23.36 -4.41 12.83
N ARG A 154 -22.05 -4.67 12.92
CA ARG A 154 -21.29 -4.51 14.17
C ARG A 154 -21.62 -3.10 14.68
N GLY A 155 -22.29 -3.06 15.83
CA GLY A 155 -22.95 -1.88 16.37
C GLY A 155 -22.02 -0.69 16.48
N GLU A 156 -22.61 0.48 16.29
CA GLU A 156 -22.03 1.84 16.21
C GLU A 156 -21.33 2.32 17.50
N ASP A 157 -20.93 1.43 18.42
CA ASP A 157 -20.16 1.80 19.60
C ASP A 157 -18.65 1.70 19.32
N ASP A 158 -17.95 2.83 19.37
CA ASP A 158 -16.50 2.96 19.11
C ASP A 158 -15.62 2.01 19.94
N GLY A 159 -16.07 1.66 21.16
CA GLY A 159 -15.39 0.70 22.02
C GLY A 159 -15.28 -0.71 21.40
N ASN A 160 -16.31 -1.16 20.67
CA ASN A 160 -16.31 -2.46 20.00
C ASN A 160 -15.40 -2.46 18.76
N LEU A 161 -15.33 -1.35 18.03
CA LEU A 161 -14.57 -1.24 16.79
C LEU A 161 -13.05 -1.32 17.03
N LEU A 162 -12.56 -0.59 18.02
CA LEU A 162 -11.13 -0.59 18.35
C LEU A 162 -10.67 -1.93 18.92
N GLU A 163 -11.49 -2.57 19.75
CA GLU A 163 -11.22 -3.93 20.24
C GLU A 163 -11.21 -4.95 19.11
N ALA A 164 -12.15 -4.87 18.17
CA ALA A 164 -12.17 -5.72 16.99
C ALA A 164 -10.92 -5.51 16.11
N LEU A 165 -10.48 -4.26 15.88
CA LEU A 165 -9.22 -3.99 15.18
C LEU A 165 -8.00 -4.56 15.91
N ARG A 166 -7.97 -4.51 17.25
CA ARG A 166 -6.90 -5.08 18.07
C ARG A 166 -6.85 -6.60 18.01
N ALA A 167 -8.01 -7.25 17.95
CA ALA A 167 -8.12 -8.70 17.89
C ALA A 167 -7.63 -9.28 16.55
N LEU A 168 -7.64 -8.48 15.48
CA LEU A 168 -7.14 -8.91 14.18
C LEU A 168 -5.61 -9.15 14.20
N PRO A 169 -5.14 -10.21 13.53
CA PRO A 169 -3.72 -10.50 13.45
C PRO A 169 -2.95 -9.37 12.77
N GLU A 170 -1.75 -9.09 13.28
CA GLU A 170 -0.82 -8.17 12.62
C GLU A 170 -0.21 -8.87 11.38
N PRO A 171 -0.28 -8.26 10.18
CA PRO A 171 0.23 -8.88 8.97
C PRO A 171 1.78 -8.93 8.99
N LYS A 172 2.34 -10.08 9.36
CA LYS A 172 3.80 -10.31 9.45
C LYS A 172 4.36 -10.94 8.17
N LEU A 173 4.19 -10.26 7.03
CA LEU A 173 4.59 -10.79 5.71
C LEU A 173 6.12 -11.01 5.58
N ARG A 174 6.90 -10.12 6.20
CA ARG A 174 8.37 -10.08 6.10
C ARG A 174 9.11 -10.52 7.37
N LYS A 175 8.40 -10.96 8.42
CA LYS A 175 8.99 -11.31 9.73
C LYS A 175 8.61 -12.73 10.15
N GLY A 176 9.50 -13.39 10.89
CA GLY A 176 9.27 -14.74 11.43
C GLY A 176 9.92 -15.85 10.60
N ASN A 177 9.66 -17.09 11.00
CA ASN A 177 10.15 -18.29 10.28
C ASN A 177 9.41 -18.49 8.95
N LYS A 178 9.91 -19.38 8.10
CA LYS A 178 9.32 -19.62 6.77
C LYS A 178 7.85 -20.06 6.81
N GLU A 179 7.50 -20.91 7.78
CA GLU A 179 6.13 -21.43 7.94
C GLU A 179 5.13 -20.31 8.25
N GLY A 180 5.40 -19.52 9.27
CA GLY A 180 4.53 -18.40 9.65
C GLY A 180 4.47 -17.33 8.56
N ARG A 181 5.57 -17.08 7.84
CA ARG A 181 5.58 -16.18 6.68
C ARG A 181 4.72 -16.70 5.54
N ALA A 182 4.86 -17.97 5.18
CA ALA A 182 4.06 -18.58 4.12
C ALA A 182 2.56 -18.58 4.48
N GLU A 183 2.21 -18.85 5.73
CA GLU A 183 0.84 -18.76 6.23
C GLU A 183 0.29 -17.33 6.16
N ALA A 184 1.04 -16.34 6.63
CA ALA A 184 0.65 -14.93 6.56
C ALA A 184 0.44 -14.46 5.11
N LEU A 185 1.31 -14.89 4.18
CA LEU A 185 1.19 -14.57 2.75
C LEU A 185 -0.02 -15.24 2.11
N ARG A 186 -0.31 -16.51 2.43
CA ARG A 186 -1.54 -17.18 1.97
C ARG A 186 -2.79 -16.45 2.45
N GLY A 187 -2.83 -16.06 3.73
CA GLY A 187 -3.93 -15.28 4.30
C GLY A 187 -4.10 -13.92 3.60
N ALA A 188 -3.00 -13.23 3.28
CA ALA A 188 -3.05 -11.98 2.55
C ALA A 188 -3.58 -12.15 1.12
N VAL A 189 -3.12 -13.18 0.39
CA VAL A 189 -3.63 -13.50 -0.95
C VAL A 189 -5.11 -13.84 -0.93
N ASP A 190 -5.58 -14.59 0.07
CA ASP A 190 -7.01 -14.89 0.25
C ASP A 190 -7.84 -13.62 0.48
N VAL A 191 -7.34 -12.65 1.26
CA VAL A 191 -7.99 -11.34 1.40
C VAL A 191 -8.05 -10.62 0.05
N LEU A 192 -6.95 -10.57 -0.71
CA LEU A 192 -6.93 -9.92 -2.02
C LEU A 192 -7.94 -10.56 -2.98
N TRP A 193 -8.06 -11.89 -2.98
CA TRP A 193 -8.99 -12.61 -3.85
C TRP A 193 -10.45 -12.29 -3.56
N ASN A 194 -10.77 -12.04 -2.29
CA ASN A 194 -12.13 -11.77 -1.83
C ASN A 194 -12.41 -10.27 -1.65
N THR A 195 -11.50 -9.39 -2.08
CA THR A 195 -11.67 -7.93 -1.96
C THR A 195 -12.54 -7.39 -3.11
N PRO A 196 -13.69 -6.75 -2.83
CA PRO A 196 -14.55 -6.21 -3.88
C PRO A 196 -13.85 -5.17 -4.74
N GLY A 197 -14.08 -5.22 -6.04
CA GLY A 197 -13.49 -4.29 -6.99
C GLY A 197 -12.04 -4.60 -7.36
N LEU A 198 -11.34 -5.49 -6.64
CA LEU A 198 -10.07 -6.05 -7.06
C LEU A 198 -10.33 -7.32 -7.89
N ARG A 199 -9.65 -7.42 -9.04
CA ARG A 199 -9.75 -8.57 -9.94
C ARG A 199 -8.34 -9.09 -10.20
N LEU A 200 -7.93 -10.09 -9.43
CA LEU A 200 -6.70 -10.81 -9.70
C LEU A 200 -6.88 -11.55 -11.04
N ARG A 201 -6.19 -11.10 -12.08
CA ARG A 201 -6.31 -11.65 -13.44
C ARG A 201 -5.36 -12.84 -13.58
N THR A 202 -5.84 -13.90 -14.21
CA THR A 202 -5.13 -15.18 -14.40
C THR A 202 -4.60 -15.41 -15.84
N GLY A 203 -4.63 -14.38 -16.70
CA GLY A 203 -4.33 -14.49 -18.13
C GLY A 203 -2.98 -13.92 -18.55
N ASN A 204 -2.15 -14.74 -19.22
CA ASN A 204 -0.81 -14.46 -19.76
C ASN A 204 0.29 -14.07 -18.75
N LEU A 205 0.02 -14.15 -17.45
CA LEU A 205 1.01 -13.96 -16.39
C LEU A 205 1.69 -15.31 -16.06
N SER A 206 3.00 -15.27 -15.82
CA SER A 206 3.87 -16.41 -15.49
C SER A 206 3.72 -16.83 -14.03
N ALA A 207 3.84 -18.13 -13.74
CA ALA A 207 4.00 -18.62 -12.36
C ALA A 207 5.47 -18.55 -11.88
N GLU A 208 6.39 -18.18 -12.78
CA GLU A 208 7.81 -18.15 -12.51
C GLU A 208 8.18 -16.96 -11.64
N LEU A 209 8.49 -17.22 -10.37
CA LEU A 209 8.92 -16.19 -9.43
C LEU A 209 10.20 -15.48 -9.87
N SER A 210 11.12 -16.13 -10.58
CA SER A 210 12.33 -15.50 -11.12
C SER A 210 12.07 -14.50 -12.25
N ALA A 211 10.87 -14.49 -12.85
CA ALA A 211 10.55 -13.57 -13.93
C ALA A 211 10.61 -12.11 -13.45
N GLN A 212 11.19 -11.23 -14.27
CA GLN A 212 11.31 -9.80 -13.96
C GLN A 212 9.99 -9.04 -14.09
N GLU A 213 9.00 -9.65 -14.73
CA GLU A 213 7.69 -9.08 -14.93
C GLU A 213 6.61 -10.14 -15.01
N ASN A 214 5.37 -9.68 -14.88
CA ASN A 214 4.16 -10.43 -15.17
C ASN A 214 4.02 -11.73 -14.37
N VAL A 215 4.37 -11.69 -13.08
CA VAL A 215 4.22 -12.81 -12.15
C VAL A 215 2.78 -12.92 -11.65
N ASP A 216 2.21 -14.13 -11.67
CA ASP A 216 0.83 -14.41 -11.27
C ASP A 216 0.76 -14.93 -9.84
N LEU A 217 0.35 -14.06 -8.90
CA LEU A 217 0.12 -14.43 -7.49
C LEU A 217 -0.83 -15.62 -7.31
N SER A 218 -1.77 -15.82 -8.23
CA SER A 218 -2.76 -16.90 -8.12
C SER A 218 -2.21 -18.28 -8.50
N LYS A 219 -1.05 -18.33 -9.16
CA LYS A 219 -0.41 -19.57 -9.62
C LYS A 219 0.75 -20.01 -8.73
N ILE A 220 1.13 -19.20 -7.75
CA ILE A 220 2.25 -19.49 -6.85
C ILE A 220 1.75 -20.39 -5.72
N ASP A 221 2.37 -21.56 -5.58
CA ASP A 221 2.20 -22.40 -4.39
C ASP A 221 3.02 -21.82 -3.23
N ILE A 222 2.37 -20.98 -2.42
CA ILE A 222 3.00 -20.32 -1.28
C ILE A 222 3.14 -21.33 -0.14
N SER A 223 4.35 -21.86 0.03
CA SER A 223 4.69 -22.82 1.09
C SER A 223 6.01 -22.47 1.78
N SER A 224 6.32 -23.16 2.89
CA SER A 224 7.61 -23.04 3.57
C SER A 224 8.77 -23.65 2.76
N GLY A 225 8.47 -24.34 1.65
CA GLY A 225 9.46 -24.84 0.69
C GLY A 225 10.15 -23.72 -0.10
N LEU A 226 9.50 -22.55 -0.23
CA LEU A 226 10.11 -21.38 -0.88
C LEU A 226 11.34 -20.88 -0.10
N THR A 227 12.29 -20.31 -0.83
CA THR A 227 13.42 -19.57 -0.25
C THR A 227 12.95 -18.27 0.41
N HIS A 228 13.79 -17.69 1.26
CA HIS A 228 13.46 -16.37 1.85
C HIS A 228 13.30 -15.29 0.78
N ALA A 229 14.11 -15.32 -0.27
CA ALA A 229 14.03 -14.38 -1.39
C ALA A 229 12.71 -14.54 -2.17
N GLU A 230 12.27 -15.77 -2.41
CA GLU A 230 10.98 -16.04 -3.05
C GLU A 230 9.81 -15.56 -2.19
N LEU A 231 9.83 -15.82 -0.87
CA LEU A 231 8.83 -15.30 0.05
C LEU A 231 8.84 -13.76 0.12
N ASP A 232 10.01 -13.12 0.06
CA ASP A 232 10.13 -11.66 -0.02
C ASP A 232 9.53 -11.13 -1.32
N ARG A 233 9.70 -11.86 -2.43
CA ARG A 233 9.13 -11.49 -3.74
C ARG A 233 7.62 -11.61 -3.76
N VAL A 234 7.06 -12.67 -3.17
CA VAL A 234 5.60 -12.81 -2.96
C VAL A 234 5.08 -11.68 -2.06
N ALA A 235 5.80 -11.34 -0.98
CA ALA A 235 5.43 -10.22 -0.11
C ALA A 235 5.38 -8.90 -0.89
N SER A 236 6.39 -8.61 -1.72
CA SER A 236 6.41 -7.39 -2.54
C SER A 236 5.26 -7.33 -3.54
N LEU A 237 4.85 -8.45 -4.14
CA LEU A 237 3.68 -8.52 -5.01
C LEU A 237 2.37 -8.25 -4.26
N VAL A 238 2.23 -8.79 -3.05
CA VAL A 238 1.07 -8.54 -2.17
C VAL A 238 1.00 -7.05 -1.79
N GLU A 239 2.10 -6.50 -1.28
CA GLU A 239 2.20 -5.09 -0.86
C GLU A 239 1.98 -4.13 -2.04
N GLY A 240 2.57 -4.42 -3.21
CA GLY A 240 2.33 -3.66 -4.44
C GLY A 240 0.88 -3.73 -4.90
N THR A 241 0.23 -4.89 -4.78
CA THR A 241 -1.20 -5.04 -5.11
C THR A 241 -2.07 -4.21 -4.16
N LEU A 242 -1.77 -4.23 -2.86
CA LEU A 242 -2.47 -3.44 -1.84
C LEU A 242 -2.31 -1.93 -2.11
N ALA A 243 -1.09 -1.48 -2.42
CA ALA A 243 -0.82 -0.08 -2.77
C ALA A 243 -1.60 0.37 -4.02
N ALA A 244 -1.61 -0.46 -5.07
CA ALA A 244 -2.35 -0.19 -6.30
C ALA A 244 -3.86 -0.14 -6.05
N TYR A 245 -4.36 -1.06 -5.25
CA TYR A 245 -5.77 -1.14 -4.88
C TYR A 245 -6.21 0.06 -4.04
N THR A 246 -5.41 0.51 -3.08
CA THR A 246 -5.74 1.68 -2.24
C THR A 246 -5.98 2.93 -3.08
N VAL A 247 -5.09 3.22 -4.04
CA VAL A 247 -5.28 4.38 -4.93
C VAL A 247 -6.42 4.19 -5.93
N HIS A 248 -6.63 2.96 -6.42
CA HIS A 248 -7.78 2.62 -7.28
C HIS A 248 -9.11 2.84 -6.55
N ARG A 249 -9.22 2.33 -5.32
CA ARG A 249 -10.39 2.45 -4.46
C ARG A 249 -10.72 3.92 -4.19
N HIS A 250 -9.72 4.72 -3.80
CA HIS A 250 -9.90 6.16 -3.56
C HIS A 250 -10.34 6.91 -4.83
N TRP A 251 -9.74 6.58 -5.97
CA TRP A 251 -10.14 7.15 -7.24
C TRP A 251 -11.58 6.79 -7.62
N LYS A 252 -12.05 5.56 -7.34
CA LYS A 252 -13.42 5.12 -7.59
C LYS A 252 -14.46 5.76 -6.67
N GLY A 253 -14.18 5.87 -5.37
CA GLY A 253 -15.13 6.34 -4.36
C GLY A 253 -14.39 6.98 -3.17
N ARG A 254 -14.75 8.21 -2.77
CA ARG A 254 -14.05 8.91 -1.68
C ARG A 254 -14.44 8.30 -0.35
N ASP A 255 -15.72 7.97 -0.19
CA ASP A 255 -16.31 7.48 1.06
C ASP A 255 -15.77 6.12 1.55
N GLY A 256 -14.95 5.44 0.72
CA GLY A 256 -14.29 4.20 1.09
C GLY A 256 -12.83 4.35 1.51
N SER A 257 -12.31 5.56 1.63
CA SER A 257 -10.88 5.83 1.87
C SER A 257 -10.67 7.19 2.52
N MET A 258 -9.54 7.39 3.17
CA MET A 258 -9.20 8.62 3.87
C MET A 258 -7.71 8.93 3.69
N VAL A 259 -7.41 10.21 3.57
CA VAL A 259 -6.05 10.74 3.72
C VAL A 259 -5.88 11.20 5.17
N VAL A 260 -4.87 10.69 5.86
CA VAL A 260 -4.50 11.12 7.22
C VAL A 260 -3.17 11.85 7.16
N GLY A 261 -3.13 13.08 7.64
CA GLY A 261 -1.95 13.96 7.63
C GLY A 261 -1.89 14.91 6.42
N THR A 262 -0.73 15.55 6.27
CA THR A 262 -0.40 16.45 5.14
C THR A 262 1.07 16.27 4.77
N GLY A 263 1.46 16.70 3.58
CA GLY A 263 2.81 16.52 3.06
C GLY A 263 3.90 17.14 3.94
N HIS A 264 3.58 18.18 4.73
CA HIS A 264 4.54 18.79 5.66
C HIS A 264 4.73 18.02 6.98
N GLU A 265 3.77 17.18 7.38
CA GLU A 265 3.81 16.43 8.64
C GLU A 265 3.95 14.91 8.43
N GLY A 266 4.03 14.48 7.17
CA GLY A 266 3.77 13.12 6.74
C GLY A 266 2.26 12.90 6.52
N PHE A 267 1.93 12.08 5.54
CA PHE A 267 0.54 11.69 5.27
C PHE A 267 0.47 10.24 4.81
N VAL A 268 -0.71 9.65 4.86
CA VAL A 268 -0.95 8.31 4.33
C VAL A 268 -2.37 8.21 3.80
N LEU A 269 -2.51 7.61 2.62
CA LEU A 269 -3.80 7.20 2.07
C LEU A 269 -4.09 5.76 2.49
N LEU A 270 -5.27 5.53 3.07
CA LEU A 270 -5.72 4.19 3.44
C LEU A 270 -7.21 3.99 3.11
N PRO A 271 -7.65 2.74 2.90
CA PRO A 271 -9.06 2.41 2.95
C PRO A 271 -9.63 2.73 4.33
N ALA A 272 -10.82 3.33 4.36
CA ALA A 272 -11.55 3.66 5.58
C ALA A 272 -12.99 3.98 5.18
N ALA A 273 -13.94 3.14 5.58
CA ALA A 273 -15.35 3.30 5.27
C ALA A 273 -16.21 3.25 6.54
N GLY A 274 -17.36 3.91 6.52
CA GLY A 274 -18.34 3.87 7.60
C GLY A 274 -17.72 4.22 8.95
N ALA A 275 -18.02 3.43 9.98
CA ALA A 275 -17.59 3.69 11.35
C ALA A 275 -16.06 3.71 11.54
N LEU A 276 -15.29 2.95 10.74
CA LEU A 276 -13.83 3.02 10.79
C LEU A 276 -13.31 4.41 10.38
N ARG A 277 -13.97 5.04 9.39
CA ARG A 277 -13.62 6.38 8.94
C ARG A 277 -13.85 7.40 10.06
N GLU A 278 -14.97 7.29 10.76
CA GLU A 278 -15.30 8.18 11.90
C GLU A 278 -14.32 7.99 13.07
N LEU A 279 -13.99 6.74 13.40
CA LEU A 279 -13.00 6.41 14.44
C LEU A 279 -11.63 7.02 14.12
N ILE A 280 -11.16 6.91 12.87
CA ILE A 280 -9.90 7.55 12.44
C ILE A 280 -10.01 9.08 12.53
N ALA A 281 -11.13 9.65 12.07
CA ALA A 281 -11.36 11.09 12.11
C ALA A 281 -11.39 11.65 13.54
N GLU A 282 -11.93 10.91 14.52
CA GLU A 282 -11.90 11.28 15.93
C GLU A 282 -10.48 11.30 16.49
N GLU A 283 -9.69 10.25 16.27
CA GLU A 283 -8.29 10.23 16.70
C GLU A 283 -7.46 11.33 16.03
N CYS A 284 -7.73 11.63 14.75
CA CYS A 284 -7.10 12.75 14.06
C CYS A 284 -7.45 14.09 14.72
N ARG A 285 -8.74 14.33 15.05
CA ARG A 285 -9.18 15.53 15.77
C ARG A 285 -8.51 15.64 17.14
N ALA A 286 -8.47 14.56 17.90
CA ALA A 286 -7.84 14.52 19.22
C ALA A 286 -6.33 14.77 19.16
N ALA A 287 -5.67 14.32 18.09
CA ALA A 287 -4.24 14.51 17.87
C ALA A 287 -3.87 15.83 17.16
N GLY A 288 -4.85 16.60 16.68
CA GLY A 288 -4.61 17.79 15.86
C GLY A 288 -3.97 17.48 14.50
N VAL A 289 -4.24 16.28 13.95
CA VAL A 289 -3.74 15.83 12.65
C VAL A 289 -4.80 16.10 11.58
N PRO A 290 -4.49 16.80 10.48
CA PRO A 290 -5.45 17.01 9.40
C PRO A 290 -5.84 15.68 8.72
N TYR A 291 -7.04 15.62 8.14
CA TYR A 291 -7.50 14.46 7.38
C TYR A 291 -8.55 14.88 6.34
N VAL A 292 -8.72 14.07 5.28
CA VAL A 292 -9.70 14.29 4.20
C VAL A 292 -10.33 12.98 3.73
#